data_AF-A0A8J9VG62-F1
#
_entry.id   AF-A0A8J9VG62-F1
#
_cell.length_a   1.000
_cell.length_b   1.000
_cell.length_c   1.000
_cell.angle_alpha   90.00
_cell.angle_beta   90.00
_cell.angle_gamma   90.00
#
_symmetry.space_group_name_H-M   'P 1'
#
loop_
_entity.id
_entity.type
_entity.pdbx_description
1 polymer ?
#
loop_
_entity_poly.entity_id
_entity_poly.type
_entity_poly.pdbx_seq_one_letter_code
_entity_poly.pdbx_strand_id
1 'polypeptide(L)'
;MSGEGQGEEKALYGGAMCAFLPPDAKDVSLLRDIPDNQEVFSHACTDQSFIIEIVEFQQVPDPQAAKYHFEDIASSNEAVGPDNCQVECVEQIPLDQTGMHQCSTAWLLSGKQEVAKFNEGVSQLCLLSFMYSITVDFGFFYIVKCGLLCLL
;
A
#
# COMPACT_ATOMS: atom_id res chain seq x y z
N MET A 1 -17.63 25.23 10.56
CA MET A 1 -16.78 25.60 9.42
C MET A 1 -15.96 24.37 9.10
N SER A 2 -16.16 23.85 7.89
CA SER A 2 -15.91 22.48 7.46
C SER A 2 -14.41 22.19 7.34
N GLY A 3 -13.88 21.31 8.17
CA GLY A 3 -12.56 20.72 7.96
C GLY A 3 -12.68 19.54 7.01
N GLU A 4 -12.74 19.81 5.71
CA GLU A 4 -12.48 18.77 4.71
C GLU A 4 -10.98 18.46 4.75
N GLY A 5 -10.63 17.20 4.98
CA GLY A 5 -9.25 16.75 5.09
C GLY A 5 -8.50 17.03 3.79
N GLN A 6 -7.69 18.08 3.77
CA GLN A 6 -6.84 18.42 2.64
C GLN A 6 -5.61 17.52 2.68
N GLY A 7 -5.60 16.50 1.83
CA GLY A 7 -4.36 15.79 1.51
C GLY A 7 -3.38 16.73 0.80
N GLU A 8 -2.09 16.53 1.02
CA GLU A 8 -1.02 17.20 0.30
C GLU A 8 -0.60 16.37 -0.91
N GLU A 9 -0.45 17.02 -2.06
CA GLU A 9 0.14 16.39 -3.25
C GLU A 9 1.64 16.19 -3.03
N LYS A 10 2.11 14.95 -3.22
CA LYS A 10 3.53 14.58 -3.19
C LYS A 10 3.94 14.03 -4.54
N ALA A 11 5.05 14.54 -5.06
CA ALA A 11 5.72 13.98 -6.23
C ALA A 11 6.43 12.68 -5.82
N LEU A 12 6.26 11.62 -6.61
CA LEU A 12 6.87 10.31 -6.41
C LEU A 12 7.83 10.03 -7.57
N TYR A 13 8.91 9.28 -7.31
CA TYR A 13 9.89 8.83 -8.31
C TYR A 13 10.43 10.00 -9.16
N GLY A 14 10.87 11.06 -8.50
CA GLY A 14 11.39 12.26 -9.16
C GLY A 14 10.34 13.06 -9.95
N GLY A 15 9.05 12.88 -9.65
CA GLY A 15 7.94 13.59 -10.31
C GLY A 15 7.33 12.85 -11.50
N ALA A 16 7.69 11.57 -11.71
CA ALA A 16 7.03 10.73 -12.71
C ALA A 16 5.57 10.41 -12.34
N MET A 17 5.27 10.37 -11.04
CA MET A 17 3.91 10.17 -10.51
C MET A 17 3.61 11.18 -9.41
N CYS A 18 2.34 11.35 -9.09
CA CYS A 18 1.90 12.11 -7.92
C CYS A 18 0.88 11.32 -7.09
N ALA A 19 0.87 11.57 -5.79
CA ALA A 19 -0.10 11.00 -4.86
C ALA A 19 -0.61 12.09 -3.90
N PHE A 20 -1.89 11.99 -3.53
CA PHE A 20 -2.47 12.80 -2.46
C PHE A 20 -2.36 12.01 -1.15
N LEU A 21 -1.50 12.46 -0.25
CA LEU A 21 -1.30 11.85 1.06
C LEU A 21 -1.91 12.73 2.15
N PRO A 22 -2.26 12.19 3.32
CA PRO A 22 -2.67 13.01 4.45
C PRO A 22 -1.63 14.09 4.78
N PRO A 23 -2.07 15.24 5.31
CA PRO A 23 -1.14 16.29 5.75
C PRO A 23 -0.17 15.73 6.78
N ASP A 24 1.02 16.32 6.89
CA ASP A 24 2.08 15.90 7.81
C ASP A 24 2.68 14.50 7.55
N ALA A 25 2.35 13.84 6.43
CA ALA A 25 3.05 12.63 5.99
C ALA A 25 4.51 12.96 5.65
N LYS A 26 5.44 12.41 6.43
CA LYS A 26 6.89 12.65 6.31
C LYS A 26 7.55 11.54 5.50
N ASP A 27 8.35 11.96 4.53
CA ASP A 27 9.20 11.05 3.75
C ASP A 27 10.27 10.41 4.64
N VAL A 28 10.31 9.09 4.64
CA VAL A 28 11.22 8.26 5.42
C VAL A 28 12.56 8.07 4.70
N SER A 29 12.66 8.37 3.40
CA SER A 29 13.92 8.34 2.63
C SER A 29 15.00 9.26 3.22
N LEU A 30 14.58 10.33 3.92
CA LEU A 30 15.48 11.25 4.63
C LEU A 30 16.12 10.64 5.88
N LEU A 31 15.54 9.55 6.41
CA LEU A 31 15.97 8.91 7.65
C LEU A 31 16.71 7.59 7.41
N ARG A 32 16.37 6.89 6.32
CA ARG A 32 16.99 5.61 5.94
C ARG A 32 17.00 5.46 4.43
N ASP A 33 17.96 4.69 3.94
CA ASP A 33 17.95 4.26 2.54
C ASP A 33 16.76 3.32 2.30
N ILE A 34 15.98 3.61 1.26
CA ILE A 34 14.89 2.77 0.76
C ILE A 34 15.20 2.37 -0.69
N PRO A 35 14.69 1.22 -1.18
CA PRO A 35 14.85 0.82 -2.57
C PRO A 35 14.30 1.88 -3.54
N ASP A 36 14.94 2.03 -4.71
CA ASP A 36 14.54 3.02 -5.73
C ASP A 36 13.10 2.82 -6.25
N ASN A 37 12.56 1.61 -6.14
CA ASN A 37 11.20 1.27 -6.53
C ASN A 37 10.17 1.45 -5.38
N GLN A 38 10.58 2.05 -4.26
CA GLN A 38 9.74 2.29 -3.09
C GLN A 38 9.78 3.76 -2.67
N GLU A 39 8.61 4.25 -2.24
CA GLU A 39 8.42 5.56 -1.62
C GLU A 39 7.68 5.31 -0.30
N VAL A 40 8.28 5.75 0.82
CA VAL A 40 7.74 5.45 2.17
C VAL A 40 7.49 6.74 2.92
N PHE A 41 6.24 6.94 3.34
CA PHE A 41 5.82 8.07 4.15
C PHE A 41 5.30 7.59 5.50
N SER A 42 5.58 8.36 6.56
CA SER A 42 5.10 8.08 7.91
C SER A 42 4.37 9.29 8.48
N HIS A 43 3.26 9.04 9.16
CA HIS A 43 2.47 10.06 9.82
C HIS A 43 2.67 9.95 11.33
N ALA A 44 3.45 10.87 11.88
CA ALA A 44 3.92 10.80 13.27
C ALA A 44 2.80 10.84 14.32
N CYS A 45 1.64 11.43 13.99
CA CYS A 45 0.55 11.57 14.96
C CYS A 45 -0.37 10.35 15.04
N THR A 46 -0.48 9.56 13.96
CA THR A 46 -1.36 8.38 13.88
C THR A 46 -0.58 7.07 13.86
N ASP A 47 0.75 7.15 13.86
CA ASP A 47 1.66 6.00 13.69
C ASP A 47 1.31 5.16 12.45
N GLN A 48 0.81 5.84 11.42
CA GLN A 48 0.45 5.24 10.13
C GLN A 48 1.60 5.40 9.17
N SER A 49 1.86 4.38 8.35
CA SER A 49 2.78 4.51 7.22
C SER A 49 2.10 4.22 5.90
N PHE A 50 2.45 5.01 4.89
CA PHE A 50 2.05 4.83 3.50
C PHE A 50 3.28 4.36 2.73
N ILE A 51 3.16 3.19 2.10
CA ILE A 51 4.22 2.62 1.27
C ILE A 51 3.67 2.57 -0.14
N ILE A 52 4.30 3.28 -1.07
CA ILE A 52 4.06 3.15 -2.50
C ILE A 52 5.20 2.37 -3.11
N GLU A 53 4.92 1.21 -3.71
CA GLU A 53 5.92 0.36 -4.34
C GLU A 53 5.54 0.04 -5.78
N ILE A 54 6.51 0.15 -6.69
CA ILE A 54 6.42 -0.35 -8.06
C ILE A 54 6.95 -1.79 -8.08
N VAL A 55 6.09 -2.74 -8.45
CA VAL A 55 6.50 -4.14 -8.64
C VAL A 55 6.25 -4.64 -10.07
N GLU A 56 6.98 -5.70 -10.45
CA GLU A 56 6.82 -6.37 -11.73
C GLU A 56 5.48 -7.07 -11.85
N PHE A 57 4.87 -6.97 -13.05
CA PHE A 57 3.64 -7.65 -13.37
C PHE A 57 3.77 -9.18 -13.27
N GLN A 58 2.94 -9.78 -12.45
CA GLN A 58 2.81 -11.23 -12.35
C GLN A 58 1.63 -11.72 -13.21
N GLN A 59 1.76 -12.89 -13.83
CA GLN A 59 0.68 -13.52 -14.62
C GLN A 59 -0.42 -14.12 -13.72
N VAL A 60 -0.97 -13.31 -12.83
CA VAL A 60 -2.05 -13.67 -11.90
C VAL A 60 -3.29 -12.84 -12.29
N PRO A 61 -4.51 -13.43 -12.32
CA PRO A 61 -5.72 -12.66 -12.58
C PRO A 61 -5.91 -11.52 -11.57
N ASP A 62 -6.36 -10.35 -12.02
CA ASP A 62 -6.44 -9.12 -11.19
C ASP A 62 -6.98 -9.30 -9.76
N PRO A 63 -8.15 -9.93 -9.51
CA PRO A 63 -8.67 -10.10 -8.14
C PRO A 63 -7.82 -11.05 -7.29
N GLN A 64 -7.08 -11.97 -7.92
CA GLN A 64 -6.16 -12.88 -7.26
C GLN A 64 -4.82 -12.21 -6.99
N ALA A 65 -4.41 -11.23 -7.80
CA ALA A 65 -3.16 -10.50 -7.62
C ALA A 65 -3.13 -9.72 -6.30
N ALA A 66 -4.25 -9.06 -5.93
CA ALA A 66 -4.36 -8.37 -4.65
C ALA A 66 -4.16 -9.33 -3.46
N LYS A 67 -4.79 -10.52 -3.51
CA LYS A 67 -4.64 -11.55 -2.48
C LYS A 67 -3.23 -12.14 -2.45
N TYR A 68 -2.66 -12.43 -3.61
CA TYR A 68 -1.31 -12.95 -3.75
C TYR A 68 -0.29 -12.01 -3.09
N HIS A 69 -0.38 -10.70 -3.34
CA HIS A 69 0.51 -9.73 -2.72
C HIS A 69 0.24 -9.52 -1.22
N PHE A 70 -1.01 -9.65 -0.78
CA PHE A 70 -1.34 -9.62 0.65
C PHE A 70 -0.70 -10.80 1.39
N GLU A 71 -0.77 -12.01 0.81
CA GLU A 71 -0.15 -13.22 1.35
C GLU A 71 1.38 -13.15 1.34
N ASP A 72 1.98 -12.56 0.29
CA ASP A 72 3.42 -12.34 0.19
C ASP A 72 3.95 -11.43 1.32
N ILE A 73 3.18 -10.38 1.65
CA ILE A 73 3.47 -9.50 2.78
C ILE A 73 3.28 -10.21 4.12
N ALA A 74 2.22 -11.01 4.25
CA ALA A 74 2.01 -11.83 5.45
C ALA A 74 3.18 -12.80 5.68
N SER A 75 3.66 -13.44 4.60
CA SER A 75 4.82 -14.33 4.61
C SER A 75 6.09 -13.60 5.06
N SER A 76 6.33 -12.41 4.52
CA SER A 76 7.48 -11.57 4.89
C SER A 76 7.45 -11.12 6.35
N ASN A 77 6.24 -10.96 6.92
CA ASN A 77 6.00 -10.57 8.31
C ASN A 77 5.87 -11.76 9.27
N GLU A 78 6.07 -13.00 8.80
CA GLU A 78 5.82 -14.23 9.56
C GLU A 78 4.37 -14.35 10.11
N ALA A 79 3.45 -13.54 9.58
CA ALA A 79 2.04 -13.50 9.95
C ALA A 79 1.23 -14.53 9.15
N VAL A 80 1.77 -15.75 8.99
CA VAL A 80 1.14 -16.80 8.18
C VAL A 80 0.17 -17.62 9.02
N GLY A 81 -1.01 -17.92 8.47
CA GLY A 81 -2.02 -18.77 9.09
C GLY A 81 -3.39 -18.09 9.18
N PRO A 82 -4.47 -18.88 9.31
CA PRO A 82 -5.84 -18.37 9.30
C PRO A 82 -6.16 -17.45 10.48
N ASP A 83 -5.48 -17.64 11.62
CA ASP A 83 -5.65 -16.79 12.80
C ASP A 83 -4.85 -15.49 12.69
N ASN A 84 -3.69 -15.53 12.02
CA ASN A 84 -2.75 -14.42 11.93
C ASN A 84 -2.95 -13.54 10.68
N CYS A 85 -3.72 -13.99 9.70
CA CYS A 85 -3.92 -13.28 8.43
C CYS A 85 -5.36 -13.44 7.96
N GLN A 86 -6.10 -12.32 7.99
CA GLN A 86 -7.53 -12.30 7.70
C GLN A 86 -7.84 -11.22 6.67
N VAL A 87 -8.27 -11.62 5.48
CA VAL A 87 -8.79 -10.70 4.48
C VAL A 87 -10.22 -10.30 4.87
N GLU A 88 -10.45 -9.01 5.08
CA GLU A 88 -11.77 -8.47 5.43
C GLU A 88 -12.57 -8.07 4.19
N CYS A 89 -11.92 -7.45 3.21
CA CYS A 89 -12.57 -6.96 1.99
C CYS A 89 -11.65 -7.12 0.77
N VAL A 90 -12.24 -7.46 -0.37
CA VAL A 90 -11.61 -7.35 -1.70
C VAL A 90 -12.65 -6.77 -2.64
N GLU A 91 -12.40 -5.58 -3.16
CA GLU A 91 -13.32 -4.88 -4.06
C GLU A 91 -12.59 -4.25 -5.23
N GLN A 92 -13.27 -4.16 -6.37
CA GLN A 92 -12.75 -3.47 -7.54
C GLN A 92 -13.02 -1.96 -7.38
N ILE A 93 -11.98 -1.15 -7.51
CA ILE A 93 -12.11 0.30 -7.49
C ILE A 93 -12.52 0.76 -8.89
N PRO A 94 -13.62 1.51 -9.04
CA PRO A 94 -13.97 2.15 -10.30
C PRO A 94 -12.83 3.05 -10.80
N LEU A 95 -12.46 2.93 -12.07
CA LEU A 95 -11.28 3.62 -12.63
C LEU A 95 -11.38 5.15 -12.54
N ASP A 96 -12.59 5.70 -12.57
CA ASP A 96 -12.90 7.13 -12.39
C ASP A 96 -12.54 7.64 -11.00
N GLN A 97 -12.47 6.77 -10.00
CA GLN A 97 -12.09 7.11 -8.61
C GLN A 97 -10.58 7.01 -8.38
N THR A 98 -9.82 6.42 -9.30
CA THR A 98 -8.38 6.21 -9.15
C THR A 98 -7.56 7.46 -9.42
N GLY A 99 -8.11 8.43 -10.16
CA GLY A 99 -7.35 9.60 -10.64
C GLY A 99 -6.27 9.27 -11.68
N MET A 100 -6.17 8.02 -12.15
CA MET A 100 -5.14 7.56 -13.09
C MET A 100 -5.70 7.39 -14.50
N HIS A 101 -5.14 8.11 -15.48
CA HIS A 101 -5.65 8.12 -16.87
C HIS A 101 -5.36 6.84 -17.67
N GLN A 102 -4.34 6.05 -17.29
CA GLN A 102 -3.91 4.84 -18.02
C GLN A 102 -4.04 3.56 -17.18
N CYS A 103 -4.84 3.61 -16.12
CA CYS A 103 -5.12 2.45 -15.28
C CYS A 103 -6.12 1.53 -15.96
N SER A 104 -5.79 0.25 -16.14
CA SER A 104 -6.67 -0.75 -16.74
C SER A 104 -7.59 -1.42 -15.73
N THR A 105 -7.12 -1.59 -14.50
CA THR A 105 -7.82 -2.27 -13.40
C THR A 105 -7.28 -1.76 -12.08
N ALA A 106 -8.16 -1.61 -11.08
CA ALA A 106 -7.76 -1.25 -9.73
C ALA A 106 -8.57 -2.06 -8.72
N TRP A 107 -7.90 -2.56 -7.68
CA TRP A 107 -8.49 -3.39 -6.65
C TRP A 107 -8.03 -2.90 -5.28
N LEU A 108 -8.96 -2.83 -4.34
CA LEU A 108 -8.69 -2.60 -2.93
C LEU A 108 -8.81 -3.92 -2.19
N LEU A 109 -7.77 -4.29 -1.44
CA LEU A 109 -7.84 -5.34 -0.45
C LEU A 109 -7.58 -4.75 0.93
N SER A 110 -8.47 -5.00 1.87
CA SER A 110 -8.28 -4.65 3.28
C SER A 110 -8.27 -5.91 4.13
N GLY A 111 -7.32 -6.01 5.04
CA GLY A 111 -7.17 -7.15 5.92
C GLY A 111 -6.38 -6.85 7.17
N LYS A 112 -6.37 -7.82 8.07
CA LYS A 112 -5.64 -7.81 9.34
C LYS A 112 -4.51 -8.81 9.29
N GLN A 113 -3.35 -8.41 9.77
CA GLN A 113 -2.21 -9.30 9.97
C GLN A 113 -1.70 -9.14 11.40
N GLU A 114 -1.48 -10.25 12.08
CA GLU A 114 -0.91 -10.30 13.41
C GLU A 114 0.62 -10.47 13.28
N VAL A 115 1.36 -9.40 13.52
CA VAL A 115 2.81 -9.33 13.28
C VAL A 115 3.55 -9.27 14.61
N ALA A 116 4.40 -10.25 14.89
CA ALA A 116 5.33 -10.20 16.01
C ALA A 116 6.64 -9.55 15.55
N LYS A 117 7.02 -8.42 16.17
CA LYS A 117 8.33 -7.81 15.90
C LYS A 117 9.37 -8.43 16.85
N PHE A 118 10.48 -8.91 16.31
CA PHE A 118 11.71 -9.26 17.05
C PHE A 118 11.57 -10.26 18.22
N ASN A 119 10.73 -11.29 18.09
CA ASN A 119 10.64 -12.35 19.09
C ASN A 119 10.18 -11.85 20.48
N GLU A 120 9.67 -10.63 20.57
CA GLU A 120 8.91 -10.16 21.72
C GLU A 120 7.59 -10.91 21.71
N GLY A 121 7.21 -11.54 22.83
CA GLY A 121 5.99 -12.38 22.92
C GLY A 121 4.67 -11.60 22.81
N VAL A 122 4.69 -10.43 22.18
CA VAL A 122 3.55 -9.55 21.94
C VAL A 122 3.45 -9.32 20.44
N SER A 123 2.43 -9.92 19.85
CA SER A 123 2.02 -9.68 18.50
C SER A 123 1.18 -8.41 18.41
N GLN A 124 1.34 -7.65 17.32
CA GLN A 124 0.56 -6.44 17.07
C GLN A 124 -0.37 -6.64 15.88
N LEU A 125 -1.60 -6.17 16.02
CA LEU A 125 -2.59 -6.21 14.95
C LEU A 125 -2.34 -5.05 13.98
N CYS A 126 -1.95 -5.40 12.77
CA CYS A 126 -1.75 -4.46 11.68
C CYS A 126 -2.99 -4.49 10.78
N LEU A 127 -3.61 -3.33 10.56
CA LEU A 127 -4.53 -3.17 9.43
C LEU A 127 -3.70 -2.83 8.20
N LEU A 128 -3.89 -3.60 7.13
CA LEU A 128 -3.29 -3.34 5.85
C LEU A 128 -4.38 -3.16 4.79
N SER A 129 -4.36 -2.00 4.14
CA SER A 129 -5.15 -1.74 2.94
C SER A 129 -4.20 -1.59 1.76
N PHE A 130 -4.43 -2.36 0.71
CA PHE A 130 -3.66 -2.36 -0.53
C PHE A 130 -4.54 -1.92 -1.67
N MET A 131 -4.17 -0.79 -2.28
CA MET A 131 -4.59 -0.54 -3.66
C MET A 131 -3.61 -1.23 -4.59
N TYR A 132 -4.12 -2.08 -5.46
CA TYR A 132 -3.42 -2.70 -6.58
C TYR A 132 -3.96 -2.06 -7.86
N SER A 133 -3.10 -1.44 -8.65
CA SER A 133 -3.50 -0.93 -9.97
C SER A 133 -2.50 -1.33 -11.04
N ILE A 134 -2.99 -1.76 -12.19
CA ILE A 134 -2.17 -1.98 -13.37
C ILE A 134 -2.26 -0.74 -14.25
N THR A 135 -1.14 -0.08 -14.45
CA THR A 135 -1.05 1.01 -15.41
C THR A 135 -0.15 0.58 -16.57
N VAL A 136 -0.56 0.95 -17.78
CA VAL A 136 0.20 0.70 -19.00
C VAL A 136 0.78 2.01 -19.48
N ASP A 137 2.09 2.19 -19.32
CA ASP A 137 2.80 3.32 -19.91
C ASP A 137 4.00 2.84 -20.73
N PHE A 138 4.15 3.40 -21.92
CA PHE A 138 5.17 3.01 -22.91
C PHE A 138 5.28 1.49 -23.20
N GLY A 139 4.21 0.72 -22.98
CA GLY A 139 4.20 -0.74 -23.17
C GLY A 139 4.72 -1.56 -21.97
N PHE A 140 5.00 -0.90 -20.84
CA PHE A 140 5.34 -1.55 -19.57
C PHE A 140 4.11 -1.63 -18.65
N PHE A 141 3.97 -2.76 -17.97
CA PHE A 141 2.97 -2.96 -16.92
C PHE A 141 3.66 -2.78 -15.58
N TYR A 142 3.23 -1.79 -14.82
CA TYR A 142 3.67 -1.62 -13.44
C TYR A 142 2.48 -1.75 -12.50
N ILE A 143 2.74 -2.43 -11.39
CA ILE A 143 1.80 -2.56 -10.29
C ILE A 143 2.19 -1.51 -9.26
N VAL A 144 1.28 -0.58 -9.00
CA VAL A 144 1.41 0.32 -7.84
C VAL A 144 0.71 -0.36 -6.67
N LYS A 145 1.49 -0.69 -5.64
CA LYS A 145 0.96 -1.10 -4.34
C LYS A 145 0.97 0.11 -3.43
N CYS A 146 -0.19 0.52 -2.93
CA CYS A 146 -0.28 1.50 -1.84
C CYS A 146 -0.71 0.77 -0.58
N GLY A 147 0.21 0.58 0.36
CA GLY A 147 -0.05 -0.03 1.66
C GLY A 147 -0.22 1.04 2.74
N LEU A 148 -1.37 1.05 3.41
CA LEU A 148 -1.52 1.72 4.71
C LEU A 148 -1.27 0.72 5.82
N LEU A 149 -0.23 0.93 6.62
CA LEU A 149 0.01 0.16 7.84
C LEU A 149 -0.46 0.98 9.03
N CYS A 150 -1.48 0.50 9.74
CA CYS A 150 -1.86 1.01 11.06
C CYS A 150 -1.45 0.01 12.13
N LEU A 151 -0.65 0.44 13.09
CA LEU A 151 -0.40 -0.29 14.33
C LEU A 151 -1.57 -0.01 15.29
N LEU A 152 -2.39 -1.03 15.57
CA LEU A 152 -3.48 -0.94 16.57
C LEU A 152 -2.99 -1.22 17.99
#